data_AF-A0A7S4IHC7-F1
#
_entry.id   AF-A0A7S4IHC7-F1
#
_cell.length_a   1.000
_cell.length_b   1.000
_cell.length_c   1.000
_cell.angle_alpha   90.00
_cell.angle_beta   90.00
_cell.angle_gamma   90.00
#
_symmetry.space_group_name_H-M   'P 1'
#
loop_
_entity.id
_entity.type
_entity.pdbx_description
1 polymer ?
#
loop_
_entity_poly.entity_id
_entity_poly.type
_entity_poly.pdbx_seq_one_letter_code
_entity_poly.pdbx_strand_id
1 'polypeptide(L)'
;FEPVNAEFINSAIVNIETESSAQSQLGGDVEICLRPATTADDQCLGFLDENRNPPEWVCEDPCLETNQNGLLCGSTSHFTNFALLLSGTGTSGSDPCGSSASE
;
A
#
# COMPACT_ATOMS: atom_id res chain seq x y z
N PHE A 1 9.32 -9.47 25.11
CA PHE A 1 9.75 -8.87 23.85
C PHE A 1 8.66 -9.21 22.85
N GLU A 2 7.74 -8.28 22.61
CA GLU A 2 6.77 -8.44 21.53
C GLU A 2 7.53 -8.22 20.21
N PRO A 3 7.33 -9.06 19.19
CA PRO A 3 7.93 -8.84 17.88
C PRO A 3 7.38 -7.52 17.34
N VAL A 4 8.27 -6.56 17.09
CA VAL A 4 7.91 -5.39 16.30
C VAL A 4 7.67 -5.90 14.89
N ASN A 5 6.42 -5.90 14.45
CA ASN A 5 6.08 -6.09 13.03
C ASN A 5 6.59 -4.85 12.28
N ALA A 6 7.87 -4.88 11.91
CA ALA A 6 8.47 -3.82 11.12
C ALA A 6 8.05 -4.02 9.66
N GLU A 7 7.03 -3.29 9.22
CA GLU A 7 6.78 -3.11 7.80
C GLU A 7 7.86 -2.19 7.23
N PHE A 8 8.62 -2.70 6.25
CA PHE A 8 9.70 -1.95 5.63
C PHE A 8 9.18 -1.22 4.39
N ILE A 9 9.48 0.07 4.26
CA ILE A 9 9.12 0.84 3.07
C ILE A 9 10.02 0.40 1.89
N ASN A 10 9.41 -0.02 0.79
CA ASN A 10 10.08 -0.51 -0.42
C ASN A 10 9.84 0.38 -1.64
N SER A 11 9.56 1.66 -1.45
CA SER A 11 9.39 2.61 -2.56
C SER A 11 9.67 4.04 -2.08
N ALA A 12 9.56 5.01 -2.99
CA ALA A 12 9.44 6.40 -2.59
C ALA A 12 8.08 6.63 -1.90
N ILE A 13 8.07 7.45 -0.86
CA ILE A 13 6.83 7.93 -0.24
C ILE A 13 6.25 9.01 -1.15
N VAL A 14 4.98 8.86 -1.52
CA VAL A 14 4.23 9.85 -2.29
C VAL A 14 3.16 10.44 -1.39
N ASN A 15 3.21 11.76 -1.19
CA ASN A 15 2.14 12.48 -0.50
C ASN A 15 1.15 13.01 -1.53
N ILE A 16 -0.13 12.70 -1.33
CA ILE A 16 -1.22 13.21 -2.16
C ILE A 16 -2.18 13.94 -1.23
N GLU A 17 -2.46 15.21 -1.54
CA GLU A 17 -3.33 16.08 -0.76
C GLU A 17 -4.28 16.84 -1.71
N THR A 18 -5.48 17.16 -1.25
CA THR A 18 -6.35 18.10 -1.98
C THR A 18 -6.07 19.53 -1.52
N GLU A 19 -6.00 20.48 -2.46
CA GLU A 19 -5.89 21.91 -2.12
C GLU A 19 -7.18 22.49 -1.51
N SER A 20 -8.29 21.73 -1.53
CA SER A 20 -9.62 22.19 -1.12
C SER A 20 -10.19 21.28 -0.03
N SER A 21 -10.35 21.83 1.17
CA SER A 21 -11.02 21.21 2.32
C SER A 21 -12.51 20.87 2.09
N ALA A 22 -13.06 21.18 0.91
CA ALA A 22 -14.48 20.98 0.56
C ALA A 22 -14.74 19.71 -0.26
N GLN A 23 -13.71 18.99 -0.71
CA GLN A 23 -13.85 17.72 -1.43
C GLN A 23 -12.88 16.69 -0.84
N SER A 24 -13.17 16.26 0.39
CA SER A 24 -12.47 15.16 1.06
C SER A 24 -12.92 13.79 0.55
N GLN A 25 -13.92 13.74 -0.35
CA GLN A 25 -14.39 12.53 -0.99
C GLN A 25 -13.91 12.53 -2.43
N LEU A 26 -13.03 11.59 -2.73
CA LEU A 26 -12.81 11.17 -4.09
C LEU A 26 -14.15 10.72 -4.68
N GLY A 27 -14.45 11.15 -5.90
CA GLY A 27 -15.65 10.71 -6.64
C GLY A 27 -15.60 9.24 -7.08
N GLY A 28 -14.64 8.46 -6.58
CA GLY A 28 -14.31 7.09 -6.93
C GLY A 28 -12.95 6.69 -6.36
N ASP A 29 -12.44 5.52 -6.71
CA ASP A 29 -11.11 5.09 -6.28
C ASP A 29 -10.00 5.67 -7.18
N VAL A 30 -8.82 5.88 -6.60
CA VAL A 30 -7.60 6.32 -7.29
C VAL A 30 -6.61 5.17 -7.31
N GLU A 31 -6.10 4.85 -8.49
CA GLU A 31 -5.00 3.90 -8.65
C GLU A 31 -3.66 4.60 -8.44
N ILE A 32 -2.83 4.06 -7.54
CA ILE A 32 -1.48 4.53 -7.25
C ILE A 32 -0.49 3.47 -7.68
N CYS A 33 0.35 3.80 -8.67
CA CYS A 33 1.39 2.92 -9.20
C CYS A 33 2.78 3.38 -8.75
N LEU A 34 3.47 2.56 -7.95
CA LEU A 34 4.80 2.86 -7.42
C LEU A 34 5.84 1.88 -7.94
N ARG A 35 7.07 2.37 -8.11
CA ARG A 35 8.21 1.52 -8.45
C ARG A 35 8.78 0.90 -7.17
N PRO A 36 8.84 -0.43 -7.06
CA PRO A 36 9.49 -1.06 -5.93
C PRO A 36 11.02 -0.84 -5.98
N ALA A 37 11.63 -0.63 -4.82
CA ALA A 37 13.08 -0.54 -4.66
C ALA A 37 13.74 -1.91 -4.76
N THR A 38 13.04 -2.96 -4.33
CA THR A 38 13.43 -4.36 -4.43
C THR A 38 12.30 -5.23 -4.95
N THR A 39 12.63 -6.32 -5.65
CA THR A 39 11.66 -7.34 -6.08
C THR A 39 11.39 -8.29 -4.91
N ALA A 40 10.44 -7.93 -4.06
CA ALA A 40 9.91 -8.79 -3.00
C ALA A 40 8.49 -9.23 -3.36
N ASP A 41 8.13 -10.47 -3.03
CA ASP A 41 6.86 -11.08 -3.45
C ASP A 41 5.67 -10.72 -2.55
N ASP A 42 5.92 -10.23 -1.33
CA ASP A 42 4.89 -9.88 -0.34
C ASP A 42 4.87 -8.36 -0.09
N GLN A 43 4.21 -7.62 -0.99
CA GLN A 43 4.09 -6.17 -0.90
C GLN A 43 2.64 -5.72 -0.93
N CYS A 44 2.36 -4.59 -0.29
CA CYS A 44 1.07 -3.93 -0.41
C CYS A 44 1.19 -2.41 -0.51
N LEU A 45 0.14 -1.78 -1.04
CA LEU A 45 0.01 -0.33 -1.01
C LEU A 45 -0.40 0.03 0.40
N GLY A 46 0.52 0.67 1.11
CA GLY A 46 0.30 1.16 2.45
C GLY A 46 0.09 2.65 2.47
N PHE A 47 -0.67 3.10 3.46
CA PHE A 47 -0.85 4.50 3.80
C PHE A 47 -0.35 4.79 5.21
N LEU A 48 0.04 6.02 5.48
CA LEU A 48 0.37 6.46 6.83
C LEU A 48 -0.91 6.90 7.57
N ASP A 49 -1.31 6.13 8.58
CA ASP A 49 -2.42 6.47 9.47
C ASP A 49 -1.93 7.44 10.57
N GLU A 50 -2.04 8.73 10.29
CA GLU A 50 -1.67 9.81 11.21
C GLU A 50 -2.62 9.94 12.42
N ASN A 51 -3.74 9.22 12.44
CA ASN A 51 -4.64 9.22 13.60
C ASN A 51 -4.13 8.33 14.73
N ARG A 52 -3.15 7.45 14.45
CA ARG A 52 -2.47 6.64 15.46
C ARG A 52 -1.34 7.42 16.12
N ASN A 53 -0.99 7.03 17.34
CA ASN A 53 0.09 7.66 18.08
C ASN A 53 1.05 6.60 18.67
N PRO A 54 2.23 6.39 18.09
CA PRO A 54 2.78 7.12 16.94
C PRO A 54 2.01 6.84 15.62
N PRO A 55 2.14 7.67 14.59
CA PRO A 55 1.63 7.35 13.25
C PRO A 55 2.18 6.01 12.77
N GLU A 56 1.34 5.20 12.16
CA GLU A 56 1.70 3.85 11.71
C GLU A 56 1.39 3.68 10.23
N TRP A 57 2.27 2.97 9.53
CA TRP A 57 1.96 2.47 8.20
C TRP A 57 0.93 1.35 8.32
N VAL A 58 -0.06 1.38 7.44
CA VAL A 58 -1.14 0.40 7.37
C VAL A 58 -1.29 -0.04 5.93
N CYS A 59 -1.26 -1.35 5.72
CA CYS A 59 -1.59 -1.98 4.45
C CYS A 59 -3.05 -1.69 4.06
N GLU A 60 -3.27 -0.91 3.00
CA GLU A 60 -4.62 -0.63 2.46
C GLU A 60 -5.01 -1.64 1.38
N ASP A 61 -4.14 -1.83 0.39
CA ASP A 61 -4.39 -2.74 -0.71
C ASP A 61 -3.30 -3.84 -0.78
N PRO A 62 -3.61 -5.06 -0.29
CA PRO A 62 -2.69 -6.19 -0.35
C PRO A 62 -2.56 -6.79 -1.76
N CYS A 63 -3.42 -6.42 -2.70
CA CYS A 63 -3.58 -7.09 -3.98
C CYS A 63 -3.06 -6.24 -5.13
N LEU A 64 -1.74 -6.02 -5.10
CA LEU A 64 -1.08 -5.19 -6.09
C LEU A 64 -1.01 -5.86 -7.45
N GLU A 65 -1.37 -5.11 -8.48
CA GLU A 65 -1.22 -5.53 -9.86
C GLU A 65 0.05 -4.92 -10.48
N THR A 66 0.80 -5.71 -11.23
CA THR A 66 1.95 -5.20 -11.98
C THR A 66 1.47 -4.66 -13.33
N ASN A 67 1.72 -3.37 -13.60
CA ASN A 67 1.38 -2.79 -14.89
C ASN A 67 2.46 -3.04 -15.96
N GLN A 68 2.17 -2.63 -17.20
CA GLN A 68 3.07 -2.81 -18.35
C GLN A 68 4.46 -2.13 -18.20
N ASN A 69 4.60 -1.20 -17.26
CA ASN A 69 5.85 -0.48 -16.98
C ASN A 69 6.63 -1.09 -15.80
N GLY A 70 6.18 -2.22 -15.25
CA GLY A 70 6.78 -2.86 -14.08
C GLY A 70 6.57 -2.07 -12.79
N LEU A 71 5.51 -1.25 -12.71
CA LEU A 71 5.08 -0.61 -11.46
C LEU A 71 4.04 -1.50 -10.77
N LEU A 72 4.05 -1.48 -9.44
CA LEU A 72 3.02 -2.12 -8.64
C LEU A 72 1.92 -1.09 -8.33
N CYS A 73 0.69 -1.43 -8.70
CA CYS A 73 -0.47 -0.56 -8.61
C CYS A 73 -1.46 -1.11 -7.59
N GLY A 74 -1.94 -0.23 -6.70
CA GLY A 74 -3.03 -0.52 -5.78
C GLY A 74 -4.06 0.59 -5.81
N SER A 75 -5.22 0.34 -5.21
CA SER A 75 -6.36 1.24 -5.19
C SER A 75 -6.54 1.90 -3.82
N THR A 76 -6.88 3.19 -3.80
CA THR A 76 -7.22 3.92 -2.57
C THR A 76 -8.42 4.84 -2.79
N SER A 77 -9.20 5.06 -1.73
CA SER A 77 -10.35 5.98 -1.73
C SER A 77 -10.07 7.27 -0.94
N HIS A 78 -8.83 7.48 -0.52
CA HIS A 78 -8.42 8.64 0.26
C HIS A 78 -7.06 9.20 -0.16
N PHE A 79 -6.68 10.32 0.44
CA PHE A 79 -5.44 11.03 0.16
C PHE A 79 -4.67 11.25 1.45
N THR A 80 -3.40 10.86 1.42
CA THR A 80 -2.42 10.90 2.51
C THR A 80 -1.05 10.55 1.91
N ASN A 81 -0.14 10.09 2.75
CA ASN A 81 1.15 9.53 2.39
C ASN A 81 0.99 8.04 2.05
N PHE A 82 1.47 7.66 0.86
CA PHE A 82 1.44 6.29 0.36
C PHE A 82 2.84 5.75 0.08
N ALA A 83 3.01 4.44 0.28
CA ALA A 83 4.22 3.71 -0.09
C ALA A 83 3.94 2.22 -0.27
N LEU A 84 4.78 1.52 -1.03
CA LEU A 84 4.86 0.07 -0.99
C LEU A 84 5.50 -0.38 0.32
N LEU A 85 4.81 -1.24 1.06
CA LEU A 85 5.29 -1.86 2.29
C LEU A 85 5.68 -3.31 2.03
N LEU A 86 6.84 -3.74 2.54
CA LEU A 86 7.19 -5.16 2.65
C LEU A 86 6.44 -5.71 3.86
N SER A 87 5.57 -6.69 3.62
CA SER A 87 5.01 -7.44 4.73
C SER A 87 6.10 -8.40 5.23
N GLY A 88 6.57 -8.17 6.46
CA GLY A 88 7.54 -9.05 7.10
C GLY A 88 6.95 -10.46 7.21
N THR A 89 7.62 -11.43 6.61
CA THR A 89 7.33 -12.89 6.64
C THR A 89 6.59 -13.32 7.92
N GLY A 90 5.26 -13.41 7.88
CA GLY A 90 4.48 -13.50 9.13
C GLY A 90 3.09 -14.14 9.07
N THR A 91 2.50 -14.37 7.90
CA THR A 91 1.20 -15.05 7.82
C THR A 91 1.19 -16.15 6.77
N SER A 92 1.65 -17.33 7.18
CA SER A 92 1.08 -18.57 6.66
C SER A 92 -0.43 -18.54 6.96
N GLY A 93 -1.30 -18.49 5.95
CA GLY A 93 -2.70 -18.85 6.19
C GLY A 93 -3.77 -18.45 5.19
N SER A 94 -3.62 -17.37 4.43
CA SER A 94 -4.65 -16.95 3.48
C SER A 94 -4.08 -15.89 2.56
N ASP A 95 -3.90 -16.23 1.29
CA ASP A 95 -3.68 -15.27 0.21
C ASP A 95 -4.92 -14.35 0.16
N PRO A 96 -4.83 -13.10 0.63
CA PRO A 96 -5.97 -12.18 0.64
C PRO A 96 -6.43 -11.82 -0.78
N CYS A 97 -5.60 -12.14 -1.78
CA CYS A 97 -5.76 -11.77 -3.17
C CYS A 97 -6.23 -12.93 -4.04
N GLY A 98 -6.42 -14.11 -3.43
CA GLY A 98 -7.00 -15.28 -4.06
C GLY A 98 -6.48 -15.48 -5.48
N SER A 99 -5.21 -15.89 -5.61
CA SER A 99 -4.54 -16.22 -6.87
C SER A 99 -5.50 -16.75 -7.93
N SER A 100 -6.00 -15.87 -8.81
CA SER A 100 -6.54 -16.26 -10.10
C SER A 100 -5.40 -16.20 -11.09
N ALA A 101 -4.45 -17.12 -10.92
CA ALA A 101 -3.56 -17.51 -11.99
C ALA A 101 -4.46 -17.98 -13.15
N SER A 102 -4.63 -17.11 -14.15
CA SER A 102 -5.26 -17.47 -15.40
C SER A 102 -4.28 -18.39 -16.13
N GLU A 103 -4.66 -19.66 -16.34
CA GLU A 103 -3.97 -20.65 -17.17
C GLU A 103 -3.79 -20.20 -18.63
#